data_AF-A0A918LHS9-F1
#
_entry.id   AF-A0A918LHS9-F1
#
_cell.length_a   1.000
_cell.length_b   1.000
_cell.length_c   1.000
_cell.angle_alpha   90.00
_cell.angle_beta   90.00
_cell.angle_gamma   90.00
#
_symmetry.space_group_name_H-M   'P 1'
#
loop_
_entity.id
_entity.type
_entity.pdbx_description
1 polymer ?
#
loop_
_entity_poly.entity_id
_entity_poly.type
_entity_poly.pdbx_seq_one_letter_code
_entity_poly.pdbx_strand_id
1 'polypeptide(L)'
;MGLGEERELVPLGPGFDITKRGYHTAQVNEHLERMEAELQLLHADRNAAVAQAADLAKQLEHSRTEIGDLRKQVDRLSLPPTTLEGLSERLQRMLRLAQEEAAETKARAEAEAGHIRAKAEADGAELRQRYERMLADLEKRRAEMEAEHREVLAKARAEAEHTVAEARAEAERLDAAAQRRREQVEEDFEIAMSGRRTEAMRALAEQEATSKSEAERRVREATEEANRRRHEAITEAKARLEEATSEAHRRVREATDESNRRISHAAQRVAALRQLRARVADQLNAARNLIADAHVQLADAAPALDPLPEERVPTTVDGSPADNSPTRTMLTPVKPASETSGPPRESWEPKDPDGGQTQVMAVPDAAKDDGEKTKKSAPVKSPRR
;
A
#
# COMPACT_ATOMS: atom_id res chain seq x y z
N MET A 1 5.40 26.18 137.34
CA MET A 1 6.75 26.40 136.78
C MET A 1 6.65 27.63 135.89
N GLY A 2 7.57 28.60 135.91
CA GLY A 2 8.72 28.72 136.81
C GLY A 2 9.22 30.16 136.86
N LEU A 3 9.76 30.51 138.03
CA LEU A 3 10.53 31.70 138.39
C LEU A 3 11.18 32.47 137.22
N GLY A 4 10.88 33.76 137.15
CA GLY A 4 11.70 34.78 136.51
C GLY A 4 11.72 36.00 137.44
N GLU A 5 12.91 36.41 137.88
CA GLU A 5 13.05 37.54 138.81
C GLU A 5 12.88 38.87 138.05
N GLU A 6 11.63 39.34 137.96
CA GLU A 6 11.40 40.78 137.83
C GLU A 6 11.91 41.42 139.12
N ARG A 7 13.17 41.87 139.05
CA ARG A 7 13.86 42.61 140.10
C ARG A 7 12.91 43.66 140.67
N GLU A 8 12.83 43.73 141.98
CA GLU A 8 12.05 44.78 142.66
C GLU A 8 12.64 46.14 142.27
N LEU A 9 12.06 46.72 141.22
CA LEU A 9 12.28 48.08 140.78
C LEU A 9 11.60 48.98 141.81
N VAL A 10 12.20 49.04 142.99
CA VAL A 10 12.04 50.13 143.96
C VAL A 10 12.03 51.40 143.12
N PRO A 11 10.88 52.11 143.02
CA PRO A 11 10.80 53.24 142.12
C PRO A 11 11.88 54.22 142.51
N LEU A 12 12.84 54.45 141.60
CA LEU A 12 13.81 55.52 141.74
C LEU A 12 12.99 56.80 141.67
N GLY A 13 12.54 57.25 142.84
CA GLY A 13 11.58 58.34 143.00
C GLY A 13 12.03 59.49 142.12
N PRO A 14 11.12 59.99 141.26
CA PRO A 14 11.41 60.69 140.00
C PRO A 14 12.64 61.58 140.17
N GLY A 15 13.72 61.23 139.48
CA GLY A 15 15.10 61.58 139.84
C GLY A 15 15.43 63.05 139.68
N PHE A 16 14.84 63.89 140.52
CA PHE A 16 14.92 65.34 140.46
C PHE A 16 16.29 65.82 140.95
N ASP A 17 16.96 66.62 140.13
CA ASP A 17 18.22 67.24 140.48
C ASP A 17 18.05 68.17 141.69
N ILE A 18 18.93 68.01 142.69
CA ILE A 18 18.90 68.84 143.90
C ILE A 18 19.78 70.07 143.68
N THR A 19 19.14 71.23 143.55
CA THR A 19 19.80 72.53 143.56
C THR A 19 20.13 72.98 144.98
N LYS A 20 20.87 74.09 145.14
CA LYS A 20 21.39 74.58 146.45
C LYS A 20 20.35 74.69 147.58
N ARG A 21 19.04 74.79 147.28
CA ARG A 21 17.96 74.72 148.28
C ARG A 21 16.71 73.98 147.76
N GLY A 22 16.88 72.78 147.19
CA GLY A 22 15.77 71.85 146.90
C GLY A 22 15.73 71.30 145.46
N TYR A 23 14.77 70.41 145.22
CA TYR A 23 14.54 69.79 143.91
C TYR A 23 14.30 70.82 142.79
N HIS A 24 14.74 70.49 141.58
CA HIS A 24 14.59 71.35 140.41
C HIS A 24 13.12 71.50 140.00
N THR A 25 12.51 72.64 140.33
CA THR A 25 11.06 72.87 140.22
C THR A 25 10.49 72.59 138.84
N ALA A 26 11.23 72.88 137.76
CA ALA A 26 10.76 72.58 136.40
C ALA A 26 10.66 71.07 136.11
N GLN A 27 11.55 70.23 136.68
CA GLN A 27 11.45 68.77 136.54
C GLN A 27 10.28 68.21 137.35
N VAL A 28 10.03 68.78 138.53
CA VAL A 28 8.86 68.44 139.37
C VAL A 28 7.57 68.78 138.65
N ASN A 29 7.47 69.98 138.07
CA ASN A 29 6.30 70.39 137.29
C ASN A 29 6.10 69.50 136.06
N GLU A 30 7.15 69.24 135.27
CA GLU A 30 7.05 68.36 134.09
C GLU A 30 6.58 66.95 134.46
N HIS A 31 6.98 66.43 135.63
CA HIS A 31 6.49 65.14 136.12
C HIS A 31 5.04 65.19 136.64
N LEU A 32 4.63 66.27 137.30
CA LEU A 32 3.24 66.49 137.72
C LEU A 32 2.31 66.63 136.50
N GLU A 33 2.70 67.42 135.49
CA GLU A 33 2.01 67.56 134.21
C GLU A 33 1.89 66.21 133.49
N ARG A 34 2.95 65.38 133.53
CA ARG A 34 2.93 64.02 132.97
C ARG A 34 1.96 63.10 133.73
N MET A 35 1.98 63.09 135.07
CA MET A 35 1.04 62.30 135.86
C MET A 35 -0.41 62.79 135.73
N GLU A 36 -0.64 64.10 135.57
CA GLU A 36 -1.97 64.63 135.27
C GLU A 36 -2.44 64.17 133.88
N ALA A 37 -1.58 64.22 132.87
CA ALA A 37 -1.89 63.68 131.54
C ALA A 37 -2.17 62.16 131.57
N GLU A 38 -1.40 61.38 132.32
CA GLU A 38 -1.61 59.93 132.55
C GLU A 38 -2.95 59.66 133.27
N LEU A 39 -3.32 60.47 134.27
CA LEU A 39 -4.61 60.37 134.96
C LEU A 39 -5.79 60.77 134.07
N GLN A 40 -5.65 61.79 133.22
CA GLN A 40 -6.68 62.15 132.25
C GLN A 40 -6.85 61.08 131.17
N LEU A 41 -5.74 60.45 130.71
CA LEU A 41 -5.78 59.31 129.81
C LEU A 41 -6.48 58.11 130.46
N LEU A 42 -6.10 57.74 131.69
CA LEU A 42 -6.74 56.65 132.44
C LEU A 42 -8.23 56.92 132.70
N HIS A 43 -8.62 58.19 132.90
CA HIS A 43 -10.03 58.58 132.97
C HIS A 43 -10.75 58.46 131.62
N ALA A 44 -10.12 58.84 130.52
CA ALA A 44 -10.67 58.65 129.17
C ALA A 44 -10.87 57.15 128.88
N ASP A 45 -9.85 56.32 129.11
CA ASP A 45 -9.87 54.87 128.91
C ASP A 45 -10.91 54.18 129.79
N ARG A 46 -10.99 54.53 131.08
CA ARG A 46 -12.04 54.01 131.99
C ARG A 46 -13.43 54.39 131.49
N ASN A 47 -13.63 55.65 131.07
CA ASN A 47 -14.94 56.11 130.60
C ASN A 47 -15.31 55.45 129.26
N ALA A 48 -14.35 55.21 128.37
CA ALA A 48 -14.53 54.47 127.13
C ALA A 48 -14.87 52.99 127.39
N ALA A 49 -14.18 52.32 128.31
CA ALA A 49 -14.47 50.95 128.73
C ALA A 49 -15.87 50.83 129.38
N VAL A 50 -16.29 51.81 130.18
CA VAL A 50 -17.65 51.87 130.74
C VAL A 50 -18.71 52.06 129.65
N ALA A 51 -18.45 52.91 128.64
CA ALA A 51 -19.34 53.07 127.50
C ALA A 51 -19.47 51.77 126.68
N GLN A 52 -18.34 51.12 126.35
CA GLN A 52 -18.31 49.83 125.66
C GLN A 52 -19.05 48.74 126.44
N ALA A 53 -18.86 48.66 127.77
CA ALA A 53 -19.58 47.72 128.62
C ALA A 53 -21.11 47.99 128.63
N ALA A 54 -21.52 49.26 128.63
CA ALA A 54 -22.92 49.65 128.55
C ALA A 54 -23.55 49.31 127.19
N ASP A 55 -22.82 49.46 126.08
CA ASP A 55 -23.32 49.11 124.74
C ASP A 55 -23.34 47.60 124.50
N LEU A 56 -22.34 46.86 125.00
CA LEU A 56 -22.38 45.38 125.02
C LEU A 56 -23.54 44.86 125.87
N ALA A 57 -23.88 45.51 127.00
CA ALA A 57 -25.05 45.17 127.78
C ALA A 57 -26.37 45.39 127.01
N LYS A 58 -26.50 46.47 126.24
CA LYS A 58 -27.66 46.71 125.36
C LYS A 58 -27.77 45.64 124.27
N GLN A 59 -26.65 45.27 123.63
CA GLN A 59 -26.62 44.22 122.60
C GLN A 59 -27.01 42.85 123.19
N LEU A 60 -26.45 42.48 124.35
CA LEU A 60 -26.82 41.24 125.04
C LEU A 60 -28.30 41.21 125.43
N GLU A 61 -28.87 42.32 125.89
CA GLU A 61 -30.30 42.36 126.24
C GLU A 61 -31.21 42.33 125.02
N HIS A 62 -30.83 43.02 123.93
CA HIS A 62 -31.50 42.90 122.63
C HIS A 62 -31.52 41.44 122.15
N SER A 63 -30.36 40.77 122.07
CA SER A 63 -30.29 39.37 121.67
C SER A 63 -31.02 38.42 122.64
N ARG A 64 -31.10 38.75 123.94
CA ARG A 64 -31.94 37.99 124.90
C ARG A 64 -33.42 38.16 124.60
N THR A 65 -33.89 39.37 124.26
CA THR A 65 -35.30 39.58 123.87
C THR A 65 -35.64 38.83 122.58
N GLU A 66 -34.78 38.89 121.56
CA GLU A 66 -34.96 38.14 120.30
C GLU A 66 -34.96 36.63 120.52
N ILE A 67 -34.00 36.08 121.27
CA ILE A 67 -33.98 34.65 121.63
C ILE A 67 -35.23 34.28 122.45
N GLY A 68 -35.69 35.17 123.32
CA GLY A 68 -36.91 34.98 124.11
C GLY A 68 -38.17 34.91 123.23
N ASP A 69 -38.31 35.78 122.25
CA ASP A 69 -39.47 35.82 121.34
C ASP A 69 -39.41 34.73 120.26
N LEU A 70 -38.22 34.40 119.75
CA LEU A 70 -38.02 33.23 118.89
C LEU A 70 -38.38 31.93 119.62
N ARG A 71 -38.01 31.78 120.90
CA ARG A 71 -38.43 30.64 121.73
C ARG A 71 -39.95 30.59 121.87
N LYS A 72 -40.61 31.69 122.25
CA LYS A 72 -42.09 31.77 122.33
C LYS A 72 -42.76 31.41 121.00
N GLN A 73 -42.17 31.76 119.85
CA GLN A 73 -42.67 31.35 118.53
C GLN A 73 -42.46 29.85 118.27
N VAL A 74 -41.28 29.30 118.56
CA VAL A 74 -40.99 27.85 118.44
C VAL A 74 -41.91 27.03 119.35
N ASP A 75 -42.17 27.48 120.57
CA ASP A 75 -43.09 26.82 121.50
C ASP A 75 -44.52 26.77 120.91
N ARG A 76 -45.04 27.91 120.43
CA ARG A 76 -46.36 27.97 119.75
C ARG A 76 -46.44 27.09 118.51
N LEU A 77 -45.35 26.96 117.75
CA LEU A 77 -45.30 26.20 116.50
C LEU A 77 -45.03 24.69 116.71
N SER A 78 -44.51 24.28 117.87
CA SER A 78 -44.18 22.89 118.20
C SER A 78 -45.26 22.18 119.01
N LEU A 79 -46.04 22.90 119.83
CA LEU A 79 -47.26 22.33 120.44
C LEU A 79 -48.29 21.95 119.35
N PRO A 80 -49.12 20.91 119.58
CA PRO A 80 -50.25 20.60 118.69
C PRO A 80 -51.23 21.79 118.68
N PRO A 81 -51.69 22.27 117.51
CA PRO A 81 -52.40 23.55 117.43
C PRO A 81 -53.83 23.42 117.97
N THR A 82 -54.05 23.96 119.17
CA THR A 82 -55.36 24.06 119.84
C THR A 82 -56.10 25.36 119.51
N THR A 83 -55.54 26.22 118.65
CA THR A 83 -56.11 27.52 118.25
C THR A 83 -56.09 27.68 116.72
N LEU A 84 -57.10 28.39 116.18
CA LEU A 84 -57.21 28.69 114.76
C LEU A 84 -56.02 29.51 114.23
N GLU A 85 -55.55 30.48 115.01
CA GLU A 85 -54.42 31.36 114.66
C GLU A 85 -53.16 30.57 114.26
N GLY A 86 -52.78 29.58 115.10
CA GLY A 86 -51.61 28.74 114.88
C GLY A 86 -51.78 27.74 113.73
N LEU A 87 -53.01 27.31 113.44
CA LEU A 87 -53.34 26.56 112.23
C LEU A 87 -53.11 27.42 110.99
N SER A 88 -53.59 28.68 110.97
CA SER A 88 -53.34 29.60 109.84
C SER A 88 -51.87 29.95 109.67
N GLU A 89 -51.11 30.24 110.72
CA GLU A 89 -49.69 30.57 110.59
C GLU A 89 -48.88 29.36 110.08
N ARG A 90 -49.13 28.15 110.59
CA ARG A 90 -48.50 26.93 110.08
C ARG A 90 -48.88 26.65 108.62
N LEU A 91 -50.14 26.85 108.24
CA LEU A 91 -50.57 26.69 106.84
C LEU A 91 -49.92 27.72 105.91
N GLN A 92 -49.80 28.98 106.33
CA GLN A 92 -49.11 30.01 105.55
C GLN A 92 -47.62 29.71 105.37
N ARG A 93 -46.92 29.28 106.44
CA ARG A 93 -45.52 28.83 106.34
C ARG A 93 -45.37 27.58 105.45
N MET A 94 -46.30 26.63 105.54
CA MET A 94 -46.30 25.41 104.71
C MET A 94 -46.56 25.72 103.23
N LEU A 95 -47.52 26.60 102.92
CA LEU A 95 -47.79 27.07 101.55
C LEU A 95 -46.61 27.84 100.97
N ARG A 96 -45.97 28.70 101.77
CA ARG A 96 -44.76 29.42 101.36
C ARG A 96 -43.61 28.45 101.08
N LEU A 97 -43.32 27.51 101.98
CA LEU A 97 -42.27 26.52 101.78
C LEU A 97 -42.57 25.61 100.57
N ALA A 98 -43.83 25.24 100.33
CA ALA A 98 -44.23 24.51 99.12
C ALA A 98 -44.10 25.35 97.83
N GLN A 99 -44.27 26.67 97.90
CA GLN A 99 -44.00 27.58 96.76
C GLN A 99 -42.50 27.75 96.51
N GLU A 100 -41.69 27.84 97.57
CA GLU A 100 -40.22 27.90 97.50
C GLU A 100 -39.64 26.57 96.95
N GLU A 101 -40.10 25.41 97.44
CA GLU A 101 -39.79 24.07 96.91
C GLU A 101 -40.21 23.88 95.45
N ALA A 102 -41.41 24.37 95.07
CA ALA A 102 -41.88 24.31 93.69
C ALA A 102 -41.11 25.25 92.76
N ALA A 103 -40.56 26.36 93.28
CA ALA A 103 -39.67 27.25 92.55
C ALA A 103 -38.28 26.62 92.37
N GLU A 104 -37.70 26.00 93.41
CA GLU A 104 -36.44 25.25 93.28
C GLU A 104 -36.59 24.08 92.29
N THR A 105 -37.67 23.29 92.39
CA THR A 105 -37.96 22.18 91.49
C THR A 105 -38.04 22.63 90.03
N LYS A 106 -38.69 23.78 89.76
CA LYS A 106 -38.72 24.38 88.42
C LYS A 106 -37.34 24.85 87.97
N ALA A 107 -36.61 25.59 88.81
CA ALA A 107 -35.28 26.08 88.47
C ALA A 107 -34.29 24.93 88.17
N ARG A 108 -34.36 23.84 88.93
CA ARG A 108 -33.60 22.59 88.68
C ARG A 108 -34.00 21.96 87.35
N ALA A 109 -35.30 21.77 87.09
CA ALA A 109 -35.78 21.21 85.83
C ALA A 109 -35.47 22.07 84.60
N GLU A 110 -35.51 23.40 84.73
CA GLU A 110 -35.15 24.36 83.67
C GLU A 110 -33.64 24.36 83.41
N ALA A 111 -32.81 24.26 84.44
CA ALA A 111 -31.36 24.10 84.30
C ALA A 111 -31.00 22.75 83.65
N GLU A 112 -31.60 21.65 84.09
CA GLU A 112 -31.42 20.32 83.49
C GLU A 112 -31.87 20.29 82.02
N ALA A 113 -33.03 20.86 81.69
CA ALA A 113 -33.50 21.01 80.32
C ALA A 113 -32.56 21.89 79.47
N GLY A 114 -32.00 22.94 80.06
CA GLY A 114 -30.96 23.78 79.44
C GLY A 114 -29.69 23.00 79.12
N HIS A 115 -29.18 22.22 80.07
CA HIS A 115 -28.01 21.35 79.87
C HIS A 115 -28.26 20.27 78.82
N ILE A 116 -29.44 19.65 78.80
CA ILE A 116 -29.81 18.65 77.78
C ILE A 116 -29.87 19.27 76.38
N ARG A 117 -30.46 20.47 76.23
CA ARG A 117 -30.50 21.19 74.95
C ARG A 117 -29.11 21.60 74.48
N ALA A 118 -28.33 22.27 75.35
CA ALA A 118 -26.97 22.70 75.03
C ALA A 118 -26.07 21.53 74.62
N LYS A 119 -26.21 20.36 75.27
CA LYS A 119 -25.51 19.14 74.86
C LYS A 119 -25.99 18.64 73.49
N ALA A 120 -27.29 18.51 73.26
CA ALA A 120 -27.83 18.03 71.98
C ALA A 120 -27.47 18.97 70.80
N GLU A 121 -27.39 20.28 71.06
CA GLU A 121 -26.94 21.28 70.09
C GLU A 121 -25.44 21.15 69.79
N ALA A 122 -24.61 20.89 70.81
CA ALA A 122 -23.17 20.64 70.66
C ALA A 122 -22.88 19.32 69.93
N ASP A 123 -23.47 18.21 70.37
CA ASP A 123 -23.37 16.88 69.73
C ASP A 123 -23.81 16.98 68.25
N GLY A 124 -24.90 17.72 67.98
CA GLY A 124 -25.38 17.99 66.63
C GLY A 124 -24.47 18.91 65.80
N ALA A 125 -23.76 19.85 66.43
CA ALA A 125 -22.78 20.71 65.76
C ALA A 125 -21.49 19.97 65.41
N GLU A 126 -20.99 19.11 66.30
CA GLU A 126 -19.86 18.21 65.99
C GLU A 126 -20.20 17.29 64.82
N LEU A 127 -21.39 16.69 64.83
CA LEU A 127 -21.84 15.80 63.76
C LEU A 127 -21.94 16.52 62.40
N ARG A 128 -22.44 17.78 62.38
CA ARG A 128 -22.44 18.61 61.17
C ARG A 128 -21.02 18.89 60.67
N GLN A 129 -20.11 19.38 61.53
CA GLN A 129 -18.71 19.62 61.15
C GLN A 129 -18.00 18.37 60.65
N ARG A 130 -18.32 17.20 61.22
CA ARG A 130 -17.77 15.91 60.77
C ARG A 130 -18.26 15.54 59.36
N TYR A 131 -19.55 15.75 59.06
CA TYR A 131 -20.08 15.53 57.71
C TYR A 131 -19.56 16.56 56.70
N GLU A 132 -19.46 17.83 57.07
CA GLU A 132 -18.89 18.90 56.23
C GLU A 132 -17.45 18.58 55.81
N ARG A 133 -16.60 18.16 56.77
CA ARG A 133 -15.23 17.70 56.48
C ARG A 133 -15.21 16.47 55.58
N MET A 134 -16.06 15.49 55.84
CA MET A 134 -16.14 14.27 55.01
C MET A 134 -16.61 14.56 53.58
N LEU A 135 -17.53 15.50 53.39
CA LEU A 135 -17.98 15.94 52.07
C LEU A 135 -16.88 16.69 51.32
N ALA A 136 -16.15 17.60 51.99
CA ALA A 136 -15.01 18.30 51.42
C ALA A 136 -13.87 17.34 51.02
N ASP A 137 -13.57 16.32 51.85
CA ASP A 137 -12.59 15.27 51.52
C ASP A 137 -13.02 14.43 50.31
N LEU A 138 -14.32 14.15 50.15
CA LEU A 138 -14.86 13.41 49.01
C LEU A 138 -14.87 14.25 47.72
N GLU A 139 -15.24 15.53 47.81
CA GLU A 139 -15.21 16.47 46.69
C GLU A 139 -13.77 16.73 46.22
N LYS A 140 -12.84 16.90 47.16
CA LYS A 140 -11.40 16.98 46.87
C LYS A 140 -10.91 15.72 46.13
N ARG A 141 -11.14 14.52 46.68
CA ARG A 141 -10.74 13.25 46.03
C ARG A 141 -11.37 13.08 44.65
N ARG A 142 -12.61 13.53 44.47
CA ARG A 142 -13.28 13.53 43.17
C ARG A 142 -12.57 14.47 42.20
N ALA A 143 -12.24 15.70 42.62
CA ALA A 143 -11.53 16.66 41.78
C ALA A 143 -10.11 16.16 41.41
N GLU A 144 -9.41 15.52 42.35
CA GLU A 144 -8.11 14.87 42.13
C GLU A 144 -8.23 13.74 41.09
N MET A 145 -9.13 12.76 41.28
CA MET A 145 -9.34 11.68 40.30
C MET A 145 -9.85 12.19 38.94
N GLU A 146 -10.69 13.23 38.90
CA GLU A 146 -11.11 13.83 37.63
C GLU A 146 -9.96 14.55 36.93
N ALA A 147 -9.02 15.17 37.66
CA ALA A 147 -7.83 15.77 37.08
C ALA A 147 -6.86 14.71 36.54
N GLU A 148 -6.54 13.68 37.33
CA GLU A 148 -5.72 12.53 36.93
C GLU A 148 -6.31 11.84 35.69
N HIS A 149 -7.62 11.58 35.68
CA HIS A 149 -8.29 10.95 34.54
C HIS A 149 -8.24 11.81 33.27
N ARG A 150 -8.42 13.13 33.39
CA ARG A 150 -8.25 14.06 32.24
C ARG A 150 -6.80 14.07 31.74
N GLU A 151 -5.81 14.03 32.63
CA GLU A 151 -4.40 13.99 32.26
C GLU A 151 -4.04 12.68 31.55
N VAL A 152 -4.47 11.53 32.08
CA VAL A 152 -4.28 10.21 31.45
C VAL A 152 -4.97 10.14 30.09
N LEU A 153 -6.19 10.68 29.95
CA LEU A 153 -6.87 10.77 28.65
C LEU A 153 -6.17 11.72 27.67
N ALA A 154 -5.60 12.83 28.15
CA ALA A 154 -4.84 13.75 27.30
C ALA A 154 -3.54 13.11 26.80
N LYS A 155 -2.79 12.43 27.68
CA LYS A 155 -1.59 11.66 27.33
C LYS A 155 -1.89 10.54 26.34
N ALA A 156 -2.87 9.69 26.63
CA ALA A 156 -3.26 8.59 25.74
C ALA A 156 -3.75 9.07 24.36
N ARG A 157 -4.38 10.26 24.27
CA ARG A 157 -4.72 10.89 22.99
C ARG A 157 -3.49 11.39 22.25
N ALA A 158 -2.60 12.12 22.91
CA ALA A 158 -1.37 12.61 22.30
C ALA A 158 -0.45 11.46 21.82
N GLU A 159 -0.34 10.38 22.59
CA GLU A 159 0.38 9.16 22.24
C GLU A 159 -0.25 8.45 21.02
N ALA A 160 -1.58 8.34 20.98
CA ALA A 160 -2.30 7.77 19.83
C ALA A 160 -2.18 8.65 18.57
N GLU A 161 -2.26 9.98 18.71
CA GLU A 161 -2.05 10.94 17.62
C GLU A 161 -0.62 10.86 17.08
N HIS A 162 0.38 10.74 17.97
CA HIS A 162 1.79 10.53 17.60
C HIS A 162 1.98 9.23 16.82
N THR A 163 1.49 8.10 17.35
CA THR A 163 1.62 6.78 16.70
C THR A 163 0.91 6.75 15.35
N VAL A 164 -0.26 7.40 15.22
CA VAL A 164 -0.97 7.52 13.93
C VAL A 164 -0.24 8.44 12.95
N ALA A 165 0.41 9.51 13.42
CA ALA A 165 1.24 10.37 12.57
C ALA A 165 2.51 9.66 12.07
N GLU A 166 3.22 8.93 12.94
CA GLU A 166 4.39 8.12 12.58
C GLU A 166 4.01 7.02 11.57
N ALA A 167 2.94 6.26 11.84
CA ALA A 167 2.48 5.20 10.94
C ALA A 167 2.08 5.73 9.55
N ARG A 168 1.49 6.93 9.47
CA ARG A 168 1.19 7.60 8.20
C ARG A 168 2.46 8.05 7.48
N ALA A 169 3.39 8.69 8.19
CA ALA A 169 4.65 9.13 7.61
C ALA A 169 5.50 7.95 7.10
N GLU A 170 5.48 6.80 7.79
CA GLU A 170 6.11 5.58 7.28
C GLU A 170 5.35 4.99 6.08
N ALA A 171 4.02 4.94 6.09
CA ALA A 171 3.25 4.49 4.93
C ALA A 171 3.53 5.34 3.68
N GLU A 172 3.47 6.68 3.79
CA GLU A 172 3.80 7.61 2.71
C GLU A 172 5.25 7.44 2.22
N ARG A 173 6.21 7.22 3.13
CA ARG A 173 7.61 6.92 2.80
C ARG A 173 7.75 5.61 2.03
N LEU A 174 7.04 4.57 2.44
CA LEU A 174 7.06 3.25 1.80
C LEU A 174 6.38 3.27 0.43
N ASP A 175 5.23 3.94 0.31
CA ASP A 175 4.51 4.10 -0.96
C ASP A 175 5.32 4.90 -1.97
N ALA A 176 5.93 6.02 -1.56
CA ALA A 176 6.84 6.78 -2.41
C ALA A 176 8.10 5.97 -2.79
N ALA A 177 8.61 5.11 -1.89
CA ALA A 177 9.72 4.20 -2.19
C ALA A 177 9.31 2.96 -3.01
N ALA A 178 8.03 2.60 -3.06
CA ALA A 178 7.48 1.59 -3.96
C ALA A 178 7.22 2.17 -5.35
N GLN A 179 6.68 3.40 -5.42
CA GLN A 179 6.44 4.12 -6.67
C GLN A 179 7.73 4.35 -7.45
N ARG A 180 8.77 4.90 -6.81
CA ARG A 180 10.09 5.06 -7.45
C ARG A 180 10.69 3.74 -7.95
N ARG A 181 10.38 2.61 -7.32
CA ARG A 181 10.83 1.28 -7.78
C ARG A 181 9.97 0.72 -8.92
N ARG A 182 8.70 1.10 -9.04
CA ARG A 182 7.89 0.83 -10.23
C ARG A 182 8.42 1.63 -11.42
N GLU A 183 8.59 2.94 -11.23
CA GLU A 183 9.14 3.87 -12.23
C GLU A 183 10.49 3.38 -12.76
N GLN A 184 11.44 3.04 -11.88
CA GLN A 184 12.74 2.48 -12.27
C GLN A 184 12.63 1.16 -13.06
N VAL A 185 11.72 0.26 -12.67
CA VAL A 185 11.53 -1.02 -13.39
C VAL A 185 10.84 -0.81 -14.73
N GLU A 186 9.96 0.18 -14.86
CA GLU A 186 9.31 0.57 -16.11
C GLU A 186 10.32 1.23 -17.07
N GLU A 187 11.18 2.13 -16.57
CA GLU A 187 12.29 2.74 -17.31
C GLU A 187 13.31 1.68 -17.78
N ASP A 188 13.82 0.83 -16.88
CA ASP A 188 14.75 -0.26 -17.22
C ASP A 188 14.14 -1.24 -18.23
N PHE A 189 12.84 -1.53 -18.11
CA PHE A 189 12.12 -2.41 -19.05
C PHE A 189 11.94 -1.74 -20.43
N GLU A 190 11.59 -0.45 -20.51
CA GLU A 190 11.52 0.26 -21.79
C GLU A 190 12.89 0.35 -22.47
N ILE A 191 13.96 0.63 -21.71
CA ILE A 191 15.33 0.64 -22.22
C ILE A 191 15.74 -0.76 -22.73
N ALA A 192 15.48 -1.82 -21.95
CA ALA A 192 15.80 -3.19 -22.36
C ALA A 192 14.99 -3.67 -23.57
N MET A 193 13.71 -3.34 -23.64
CA MET A 193 12.82 -3.75 -24.74
C MET A 193 13.04 -2.93 -26.02
N SER A 194 13.30 -1.62 -25.91
CA SER A 194 13.71 -0.80 -27.05
C SER A 194 15.08 -1.24 -27.58
N GLY A 195 16.04 -1.52 -26.70
CA GLY A 195 17.33 -2.14 -27.05
C GLY A 195 17.15 -3.42 -27.86
N ARG A 196 16.50 -4.43 -27.28
CA ARG A 196 16.18 -5.72 -27.95
C ARG A 196 15.43 -5.53 -29.27
N ARG A 197 14.50 -4.57 -29.36
CA ARG A 197 13.79 -4.26 -30.61
C ARG A 197 14.74 -3.71 -31.68
N THR A 198 15.67 -2.82 -31.33
CA THR A 198 16.67 -2.33 -32.29
C THR A 198 17.65 -3.41 -32.73
N GLU A 199 18.05 -4.31 -31.83
CA GLU A 199 18.90 -5.47 -32.15
C GLU A 199 18.19 -6.44 -33.09
N ALA A 200 16.93 -6.80 -32.79
CA ALA A 200 16.12 -7.66 -33.66
C ALA A 200 15.88 -7.04 -35.04
N MET A 201 15.61 -5.73 -35.12
CA MET A 201 15.48 -5.02 -36.41
C MET A 201 16.80 -4.97 -37.20
N ARG A 202 17.95 -4.84 -36.54
CA ARG A 202 19.27 -4.95 -37.19
C ARG A 202 19.52 -6.36 -37.72
N ALA A 203 19.30 -7.39 -36.90
CA ALA A 203 19.48 -8.78 -37.30
C ALA A 203 18.58 -9.17 -38.49
N LEU A 204 17.33 -8.71 -38.51
CA LEU A 204 16.43 -8.89 -39.66
C LEU A 204 16.95 -8.15 -40.90
N ALA A 205 17.38 -6.88 -40.78
CA ALA A 205 17.93 -6.12 -41.91
C ALA A 205 19.23 -6.74 -42.46
N GLU A 206 20.09 -7.31 -41.60
CA GLU A 206 21.28 -8.06 -41.98
C GLU A 206 20.92 -9.38 -42.67
N GLN A 207 19.90 -10.11 -42.18
CA GLN A 207 19.38 -11.32 -42.82
C GLN A 207 18.74 -11.03 -44.19
N GLU A 208 18.00 -9.94 -44.32
CA GLU A 208 17.44 -9.48 -45.60
C GLU A 208 18.54 -9.04 -46.58
N ALA A 209 19.53 -8.27 -46.13
CA ALA A 209 20.64 -7.81 -46.96
C ALA A 209 21.53 -8.98 -47.44
N THR A 210 21.83 -9.95 -46.56
CA THR A 210 22.56 -11.16 -46.94
C THR A 210 21.76 -12.01 -47.91
N SER A 211 20.49 -12.32 -47.60
CA SER A 211 19.60 -13.10 -48.49
C SER A 211 19.45 -12.44 -49.87
N LYS A 212 19.29 -11.12 -49.91
CA LYS A 212 19.21 -10.35 -51.16
C LYS A 212 20.53 -10.39 -51.93
N SER A 213 21.67 -10.17 -51.28
CA SER A 213 22.97 -10.19 -51.97
C SER A 213 23.30 -11.58 -52.52
N GLU A 214 22.91 -12.67 -51.84
CA GLU A 214 22.99 -14.02 -52.38
C GLU A 214 22.01 -14.27 -53.54
N ALA A 215 20.77 -13.81 -53.44
CA ALA A 215 19.77 -13.96 -54.50
C ALA A 215 20.24 -13.24 -55.77
N GLU A 216 20.72 -12.00 -55.64
CA GLU A 216 21.36 -11.27 -56.74
C GLU A 216 22.60 -11.99 -57.28
N ARG A 217 23.44 -12.59 -56.41
CA ARG A 217 24.61 -13.37 -56.84
C ARG A 217 24.18 -14.58 -57.69
N ARG A 218 23.20 -15.37 -57.21
CA ARG A 218 22.64 -16.52 -57.94
C ARG A 218 22.03 -16.09 -59.28
N VAL A 219 21.32 -14.96 -59.32
CA VAL A 219 20.76 -14.40 -60.57
C VAL A 219 21.86 -13.93 -61.53
N ARG A 220 22.92 -13.27 -61.05
CA ARG A 220 24.09 -12.88 -61.87
C ARG A 220 24.78 -14.12 -62.44
N GLU A 221 25.14 -15.09 -61.60
CA GLU A 221 25.79 -16.34 -62.00
C GLU A 221 24.97 -17.13 -63.03
N ALA A 222 23.66 -17.29 -62.79
CA ALA A 222 22.76 -17.97 -63.73
C ALA A 222 22.59 -17.18 -65.05
N THR A 223 22.59 -15.85 -65.01
CA THR A 223 22.50 -15.00 -66.20
C THR A 223 23.80 -15.05 -67.01
N GLU A 224 24.96 -15.06 -66.36
CA GLU A 224 26.26 -15.26 -67.01
C GLU A 224 26.36 -16.65 -67.63
N GLU A 225 25.98 -17.70 -66.91
CA GLU A 225 26.02 -19.08 -67.40
C GLU A 225 25.03 -19.31 -68.56
N ALA A 226 23.82 -18.75 -68.49
CA ALA A 226 22.86 -18.76 -69.60
C ALA A 226 23.41 -17.98 -70.82
N ASN A 227 24.14 -16.88 -70.61
CA ASN A 227 24.80 -16.17 -71.69
C ASN A 227 26.01 -16.93 -72.26
N ARG A 228 26.78 -17.66 -71.46
CA ARG A 228 27.82 -18.59 -71.94
C ARG A 228 27.21 -19.68 -72.83
N ARG A 229 26.23 -20.45 -72.32
CA ARG A 229 25.51 -21.48 -73.10
C ARG A 229 24.90 -20.93 -74.38
N ARG A 230 24.30 -19.72 -74.33
CA ARG A 230 23.74 -19.04 -75.50
C ARG A 230 24.83 -18.64 -76.51
N HIS A 231 25.98 -18.17 -76.05
CA HIS A 231 27.09 -17.82 -76.93
C HIS A 231 27.70 -19.07 -77.57
N GLU A 232 27.96 -20.12 -76.79
CA GLU A 232 28.43 -21.44 -77.23
C GLU A 232 27.49 -22.06 -78.27
N ALA A 233 26.17 -22.07 -78.00
CA ALA A 233 25.19 -22.56 -78.97
C ALA A 233 25.15 -21.71 -80.26
N ILE A 234 25.36 -20.39 -80.17
CA ILE A 234 25.45 -19.51 -81.35
C ILE A 234 26.74 -19.73 -82.13
N THR A 235 27.89 -19.94 -81.49
CA THR A 235 29.16 -20.22 -82.19
C THR A 235 29.15 -21.61 -82.81
N GLU A 236 28.60 -22.62 -82.13
CA GLU A 236 28.43 -23.97 -82.66
C GLU A 236 27.42 -24.01 -83.82
N ALA A 237 26.28 -23.32 -83.71
CA ALA A 237 25.32 -23.20 -84.81
C ALA A 237 25.90 -22.47 -86.03
N LYS A 238 26.71 -21.42 -85.81
CA LYS A 238 27.47 -20.76 -86.88
C LYS A 238 28.50 -21.68 -87.51
N ALA A 239 29.26 -22.44 -86.71
CA ALA A 239 30.24 -23.39 -87.23
C ALA A 239 29.59 -24.47 -88.11
N ARG A 240 28.48 -25.07 -87.64
CA ARG A 240 27.67 -26.00 -88.45
C ARG A 240 27.11 -25.37 -89.72
N LEU A 241 26.72 -24.09 -89.68
CA LEU A 241 26.21 -23.38 -90.84
C LEU A 241 27.32 -23.11 -91.86
N GLU A 242 28.51 -22.67 -91.43
CA GLU A 242 29.66 -22.46 -92.32
C GLU A 242 30.24 -23.78 -92.88
N GLU A 243 30.16 -24.86 -92.11
CA GLU A 243 30.46 -26.22 -92.60
C GLU A 243 29.44 -26.63 -93.67
N ALA A 244 28.14 -26.47 -93.40
CA ALA A 244 27.07 -26.81 -94.34
C ALA A 244 27.07 -25.94 -95.62
N THR A 245 27.38 -24.65 -95.53
CA THR A 245 27.55 -23.78 -96.72
C THR A 245 28.81 -24.16 -97.48
N SER A 246 29.93 -24.46 -96.81
CA SER A 246 31.16 -24.94 -97.45
C SER A 246 30.96 -26.27 -98.17
N GLU A 247 30.24 -27.20 -97.54
CA GLU A 247 29.79 -28.46 -98.13
C GLU A 247 28.85 -28.24 -99.33
N ALA A 248 27.88 -27.33 -99.23
CA ALA A 248 26.97 -27.00 -100.33
C ALA A 248 27.73 -26.38 -101.51
N HIS A 249 28.62 -25.42 -101.26
CA HIS A 249 29.51 -24.85 -102.27
C HIS A 249 30.42 -25.91 -102.90
N ARG A 250 30.93 -26.87 -102.11
CA ARG A 250 31.70 -28.01 -102.61
C ARG A 250 30.86 -28.89 -103.55
N ARG A 251 29.69 -29.35 -103.11
CA ARG A 251 28.76 -30.16 -103.93
C ARG A 251 28.33 -29.43 -105.21
N VAL A 252 28.08 -28.12 -105.13
CA VAL A 252 27.75 -27.29 -106.30
C VAL A 252 28.93 -27.19 -107.27
N ARG A 253 30.17 -27.01 -106.78
CA ARG A 253 31.38 -27.04 -107.63
C ARG A 253 31.57 -28.41 -108.27
N GLU A 254 31.56 -29.49 -107.49
CA GLU A 254 31.69 -30.88 -107.96
C GLU A 254 30.64 -31.21 -109.04
N ALA A 255 29.37 -30.80 -108.84
CA ALA A 255 28.29 -30.98 -109.81
C ALA A 255 28.44 -30.07 -111.06
N THR A 256 28.96 -28.85 -110.90
CA THR A 256 29.22 -27.92 -112.01
C THR A 256 30.39 -28.42 -112.87
N ASP A 257 31.47 -28.91 -112.26
CA ASP A 257 32.60 -29.51 -112.95
C ASP A 257 32.20 -30.80 -113.67
N GLU A 258 31.38 -31.65 -113.05
CA GLU A 258 30.83 -32.85 -113.68
C GLU A 258 29.86 -32.51 -114.83
N SER A 259 29.04 -31.46 -114.69
CA SER A 259 28.23 -30.92 -115.78
C SER A 259 29.11 -30.40 -116.92
N ASN A 260 30.14 -29.62 -116.62
CA ASN A 260 31.10 -29.10 -117.60
C ASN A 260 31.87 -30.22 -118.32
N ARG A 261 32.23 -31.31 -117.63
CA ARG A 261 32.81 -32.52 -118.24
C ARG A 261 31.82 -33.18 -119.19
N ARG A 262 30.55 -33.36 -118.78
CA ARG A 262 29.49 -33.95 -119.62
C ARG A 262 29.19 -33.10 -120.84
N ILE A 263 29.11 -31.77 -120.69
CA ILE A 263 28.95 -30.81 -121.78
C ILE A 263 30.15 -30.85 -122.72
N SER A 264 31.38 -30.89 -122.19
CA SER A 264 32.60 -31.00 -123.00
C SER A 264 32.67 -32.30 -123.79
N HIS A 265 32.36 -33.44 -123.15
CA HIS A 265 32.30 -34.74 -123.80
C HIS A 265 31.16 -34.84 -124.83
N ALA A 266 30.01 -34.22 -124.57
CA ALA A 266 28.91 -34.10 -125.53
C ALA A 266 29.31 -33.20 -126.72
N ALA A 267 29.98 -32.07 -126.48
CA ALA A 267 30.50 -31.19 -127.51
C ALA A 267 31.58 -31.89 -128.37
N GLN A 268 32.47 -32.67 -127.76
CA GLN A 268 33.43 -33.53 -128.46
C GLN A 268 32.72 -34.60 -129.31
N ARG A 269 31.69 -35.27 -128.78
CA ARG A 269 30.85 -36.21 -129.56
C ARG A 269 30.13 -35.52 -130.72
N VAL A 270 29.57 -34.33 -130.52
CA VAL A 270 28.94 -33.53 -131.59
C VAL A 270 29.95 -33.06 -132.63
N ALA A 271 31.18 -32.69 -132.22
CA ALA A 271 32.27 -32.36 -133.13
C ALA A 271 32.72 -33.59 -133.94
N ALA A 272 32.86 -34.76 -133.31
CA ALA A 272 33.17 -36.02 -133.97
C ALA A 272 32.06 -36.45 -134.95
N LEU A 273 30.78 -36.31 -134.59
CA LEU A 273 29.64 -36.55 -135.47
C LEU A 273 29.59 -35.55 -136.64
N ARG A 274 29.96 -34.28 -136.42
CA ARG A 274 30.11 -33.29 -137.49
C ARG A 274 31.28 -33.64 -138.43
N GLN A 275 32.41 -34.10 -137.91
CA GLN A 275 33.53 -34.59 -138.72
C GLN A 275 33.17 -35.86 -139.50
N LEU A 276 32.41 -36.79 -138.89
CA LEU A 276 31.91 -37.98 -139.57
C LEU A 276 30.94 -37.61 -140.71
N ARG A 277 29.99 -36.69 -140.44
CA ARG A 277 29.08 -36.15 -141.44
C ARG A 277 29.81 -35.42 -142.57
N ALA A 278 30.85 -34.63 -142.25
CA ALA A 278 31.70 -33.99 -143.26
C ALA A 278 32.37 -35.05 -144.13
N ARG A 279 33.04 -36.03 -143.52
CA ARG A 279 33.71 -37.14 -144.23
C ARG A 279 32.76 -37.96 -145.12
N VAL A 280 31.51 -38.18 -144.69
CA VAL A 280 30.47 -38.82 -145.50
C VAL A 280 30.01 -37.92 -146.65
N ALA A 281 29.86 -36.61 -146.43
CA ALA A 281 29.54 -35.65 -147.50
C ALA A 281 30.69 -35.56 -148.52
N ASP A 282 31.94 -35.57 -148.07
CA ASP A 282 33.14 -35.59 -148.91
C ASP A 282 33.23 -36.90 -149.71
N GLN A 283 32.89 -38.05 -149.11
CA GLN A 283 32.80 -39.33 -149.82
C GLN A 283 31.68 -39.34 -150.88
N LEU A 284 30.51 -38.76 -150.59
CA LEU A 284 29.42 -38.63 -151.56
C LEU A 284 29.78 -37.66 -152.70
N ASN A 285 30.48 -36.57 -152.41
CA ASN A 285 31.00 -35.64 -153.42
C ASN A 285 32.12 -36.27 -154.26
N ALA A 286 33.02 -37.04 -153.66
CA ALA A 286 34.07 -37.76 -154.38
C ALA A 286 33.49 -38.82 -155.33
N ALA A 287 32.49 -39.59 -154.88
CA ALA A 287 31.76 -40.53 -155.73
C ALA A 287 31.03 -39.81 -156.88
N ARG A 288 30.38 -38.66 -156.59
CA ARG A 288 29.71 -37.84 -157.61
C ARG A 288 30.69 -37.30 -158.67
N ASN A 289 31.88 -36.86 -158.26
CA ASN A 289 32.88 -36.31 -159.17
C ASN A 289 33.54 -37.41 -160.02
N LEU A 290 33.84 -38.59 -159.45
CA LEU A 290 34.35 -39.74 -160.20
C LEU A 290 33.34 -40.27 -161.25
N ILE A 291 32.04 -40.11 -161.01
CA ILE A 291 31.00 -40.43 -162.00
C ILE A 291 30.89 -39.32 -163.07
N ALA A 292 31.24 -38.07 -162.75
CA ALA A 292 31.23 -36.97 -163.72
C ALA A 292 32.42 -37.02 -164.69
N ASP A 293 33.64 -37.25 -164.21
CA ASP A 293 34.86 -37.28 -165.04
C ASP A 293 34.87 -38.43 -166.07
N ALA A 294 34.14 -39.52 -165.80
CA ALA A 294 34.08 -40.70 -166.68
C ALA A 294 33.05 -40.60 -167.82
N HIS A 295 32.18 -39.59 -167.84
CA HIS A 295 30.94 -39.60 -168.66
C HIS A 295 30.99 -38.71 -169.92
N VAL A 296 32.19 -38.30 -170.37
CA VAL A 296 32.38 -37.37 -171.50
C VAL A 296 32.99 -38.03 -172.76
N GLN A 297 33.34 -39.33 -172.72
CA GLN A 297 34.16 -39.93 -173.78
C GLN A 297 33.75 -41.31 -174.36
N LEU A 298 32.51 -41.78 -174.17
CA LEU A 298 31.93 -42.88 -174.98
C LEU A 298 30.40 -42.77 -175.06
N ALA A 299 29.83 -43.26 -176.17
CA ALA A 299 28.41 -43.12 -176.53
C ALA A 299 27.77 -44.47 -176.91
N ASP A 300 26.47 -44.44 -177.20
CA ASP A 300 25.63 -45.50 -177.79
C ASP A 300 25.38 -46.81 -177.01
N ALA A 301 24.27 -46.83 -176.23
CA ALA A 301 23.29 -47.94 -176.17
C ALA A 301 22.03 -47.56 -175.35
N ALA A 302 20.91 -48.25 -175.59
CA ALA A 302 19.62 -48.15 -174.86
C ALA A 302 18.96 -49.57 -174.82
N PRO A 303 17.74 -49.83 -174.27
CA PRO A 303 16.76 -49.00 -173.51
C PRO A 303 16.18 -49.74 -172.24
N ALA A 304 14.96 -49.35 -171.78
CA ALA A 304 14.00 -50.13 -170.93
C ALA A 304 14.32 -50.33 -169.40
N LEU A 305 13.38 -50.47 -168.44
CA LEU A 305 11.88 -50.37 -168.38
C LEU A 305 11.38 -50.18 -166.90
N ASP A 306 10.38 -49.31 -166.67
CA ASP A 306 9.12 -49.48 -165.88
C ASP A 306 9.06 -49.59 -164.30
N PRO A 307 7.86 -49.52 -163.61
CA PRO A 307 7.66 -48.51 -162.52
C PRO A 307 6.80 -48.88 -161.25
N LEU A 308 6.67 -47.91 -160.31
CA LEU A 308 5.59 -47.73 -159.26
C LEU A 308 5.40 -48.84 -158.18
N PRO A 309 4.46 -48.75 -157.19
CA PRO A 309 3.60 -47.66 -156.63
C PRO A 309 4.03 -47.20 -155.18
N GLU A 310 3.48 -46.16 -154.51
CA GLU A 310 2.22 -45.99 -153.72
C GLU A 310 2.04 -46.97 -152.51
N GLU A 311 1.31 -46.72 -151.39
CA GLU A 311 0.20 -45.78 -151.10
C GLU A 311 -0.09 -45.53 -149.56
N ARG A 312 -0.78 -44.41 -149.22
CA ARG A 312 -1.72 -44.09 -148.09
C ARG A 312 -1.65 -44.69 -146.64
N VAL A 313 -1.47 -43.81 -145.62
CA VAL A 313 -2.27 -43.45 -144.38
C VAL A 313 -3.09 -44.51 -143.53
N PRO A 314 -3.75 -44.20 -142.36
CA PRO A 314 -3.38 -43.43 -141.13
C PRO A 314 -3.83 -44.04 -139.73
N THR A 315 -3.45 -43.36 -138.62
CA THR A 315 -4.19 -43.14 -137.32
C THR A 315 -4.55 -44.24 -136.28
N THR A 316 -4.17 -43.98 -135.00
CA THR A 316 -4.84 -44.32 -133.68
C THR A 316 -4.93 -45.80 -133.23
N VAL A 317 -5.17 -46.22 -131.96
CA VAL A 317 -5.66 -45.62 -130.67
C VAL A 317 -4.82 -46.18 -129.46
N ASP A 318 -5.02 -45.67 -128.22
CA ASP A 318 -4.43 -46.09 -126.92
C ASP A 318 -4.66 -47.54 -126.43
N GLY A 319 -3.89 -48.02 -125.42
CA GLY A 319 -4.28 -49.16 -124.56
C GLY A 319 -3.22 -49.85 -123.67
N SER A 320 -3.35 -49.74 -122.34
CA SER A 320 -2.65 -50.47 -121.23
C SER A 320 -3.06 -51.95 -121.04
N PRO A 321 -2.59 -52.74 -120.01
CA PRO A 321 -1.37 -52.74 -119.14
C PRO A 321 -0.67 -54.13 -118.95
N ALA A 322 0.25 -54.27 -117.96
CA ALA A 322 0.82 -55.52 -117.38
C ALA A 322 1.84 -56.27 -118.30
N ASP A 323 2.69 -57.24 -117.92
CA ASP A 323 3.19 -57.83 -116.64
C ASP A 323 4.43 -58.74 -116.96
N ASN A 324 5.29 -59.32 -116.10
CA ASN A 324 5.63 -59.26 -114.65
C ASN A 324 7.04 -59.93 -114.42
N SER A 325 7.69 -59.72 -113.26
CA SER A 325 8.64 -60.66 -112.59
C SER A 325 10.01 -61.02 -113.26
N PRO A 326 10.94 -61.69 -112.53
CA PRO A 326 11.21 -61.79 -111.08
C PRO A 326 12.72 -61.44 -110.79
N THR A 327 13.48 -61.76 -109.71
CA THR A 327 13.33 -62.56 -108.45
C THR A 327 14.38 -62.15 -107.39
N ARG A 328 14.06 -62.28 -106.08
CA ARG A 328 14.95 -62.71 -104.94
C ARG A 328 16.18 -61.84 -104.50
N THR A 329 16.60 -61.76 -103.22
CA THR A 329 16.25 -62.50 -101.97
C THR A 329 16.51 -61.67 -100.68
N MET A 330 15.53 -61.55 -99.76
CA MET A 330 15.59 -61.69 -98.26
C MET A 330 16.58 -60.87 -97.38
N LEU A 331 16.33 -60.41 -96.13
CA LEU A 331 15.21 -60.27 -95.14
C LEU A 331 15.48 -58.95 -94.31
N THR A 332 14.88 -58.52 -93.16
CA THR A 332 13.83 -58.98 -92.22
C THR A 332 13.19 -57.76 -91.47
N PRO A 333 11.89 -57.73 -91.14
CA PRO A 333 11.27 -56.66 -90.32
C PRO A 333 10.51 -57.14 -89.05
N VAL A 334 10.16 -56.23 -88.11
CA VAL A 334 9.30 -56.51 -86.93
C VAL A 334 8.36 -55.33 -86.55
N LYS A 335 7.05 -55.62 -86.48
CA LYS A 335 5.88 -55.03 -85.74
C LYS A 335 5.66 -53.50 -85.52
N PRO A 336 4.39 -53.04 -85.63
CA PRO A 336 3.79 -51.91 -84.91
C PRO A 336 2.88 -52.33 -83.73
N ALA A 337 2.38 -51.36 -82.93
CA ALA A 337 1.34 -51.51 -81.88
C ALA A 337 0.60 -50.16 -81.62
N SER A 338 -0.38 -50.12 -80.70
CA SER A 338 -1.53 -49.18 -80.74
C SER A 338 -1.94 -48.48 -79.42
N GLU A 339 -2.59 -47.31 -79.58
CA GLU A 339 -3.74 -46.76 -78.81
C GLU A 339 -3.68 -46.32 -77.31
N THR A 340 -4.62 -45.40 -77.02
CA THR A 340 -5.25 -45.02 -75.72
C THR A 340 -4.63 -43.95 -74.80
N SER A 341 -5.55 -43.18 -74.18
CA SER A 341 -5.42 -42.22 -73.06
C SER A 341 -4.47 -41.01 -73.24
N GLY A 342 -4.80 -39.77 -72.87
CA GLY A 342 -5.96 -39.27 -72.11
C GLY A 342 -5.47 -38.27 -71.04
N PRO A 343 -5.83 -36.97 -71.09
CA PRO A 343 -5.19 -35.96 -70.24
C PRO A 343 -5.83 -35.87 -68.84
N PRO A 344 -5.05 -35.89 -67.75
CA PRO A 344 -5.52 -35.42 -66.45
C PRO A 344 -5.66 -33.89 -66.47
N ARG A 345 -6.74 -33.37 -65.89
CA ARG A 345 -6.92 -31.94 -65.65
C ARG A 345 -6.15 -31.51 -64.40
N GLU A 346 -5.79 -30.22 -64.36
CA GLU A 346 -5.54 -29.52 -63.10
C GLU A 346 -6.85 -29.41 -62.30
N SER A 347 -6.78 -29.63 -60.99
CA SER A 347 -7.77 -29.13 -60.04
C SER A 347 -7.09 -28.89 -58.70
N TRP A 348 -6.77 -27.62 -58.44
CA TRP A 348 -6.32 -27.15 -57.14
C TRP A 348 -7.52 -27.01 -56.19
N GLU A 349 -7.18 -27.10 -54.90
CA GLU A 349 -7.83 -26.67 -53.65
C GLU A 349 -9.15 -25.85 -53.61
N PRO A 350 -9.79 -25.69 -52.43
CA PRO A 350 -9.55 -26.36 -51.13
C PRO A 350 -10.81 -27.05 -50.56
N LYS A 351 -10.69 -27.70 -49.40
CA LYS A 351 -11.86 -27.99 -48.55
C LYS A 351 -11.55 -27.98 -47.05
N ASP A 352 -11.84 -26.84 -46.43
CA ASP A 352 -12.00 -26.59 -44.99
C ASP A 352 -12.92 -25.35 -44.85
N PRO A 353 -13.50 -25.02 -43.68
CA PRO A 353 -13.31 -25.65 -42.36
C PRO A 353 -14.61 -26.20 -41.72
N ASP A 354 -14.46 -26.91 -40.60
CA ASP A 354 -15.46 -26.91 -39.52
C ASP A 354 -14.76 -27.01 -38.14
N GLY A 355 -15.50 -26.86 -37.04
CA GLY A 355 -14.97 -26.69 -35.69
C GLY A 355 -14.16 -27.89 -35.14
N GLY A 356 -13.33 -27.71 -34.11
CA GLY A 356 -13.23 -26.56 -33.21
C GLY A 356 -13.65 -26.95 -31.78
N GLN A 357 -12.66 -27.28 -30.94
CA GLN A 357 -12.83 -27.31 -29.48
C GLN A 357 -11.47 -27.23 -28.78
N THR A 358 -11.21 -26.08 -28.14
CA THR A 358 -10.07 -25.89 -27.22
C THR A 358 -10.38 -26.49 -25.86
N GLN A 359 -9.46 -27.27 -25.29
CA GLN A 359 -9.54 -27.70 -23.89
C GLN A 359 -8.42 -27.03 -23.07
N VAL A 360 -8.82 -26.11 -22.19
CA VAL A 360 -7.92 -25.42 -21.25
C VAL A 360 -8.14 -26.03 -19.88
N MET A 361 -7.08 -26.56 -19.25
CA MET A 361 -7.15 -27.02 -17.85
C MET A 361 -6.88 -25.85 -16.92
N ALA A 362 -7.90 -25.49 -16.13
CA ALA A 362 -7.82 -24.45 -15.10
C ALA A 362 -7.42 -25.02 -13.73
N VAL A 363 -6.83 -24.16 -12.89
CA VAL A 363 -6.51 -24.44 -11.49
C VAL A 363 -7.75 -24.23 -10.62
N PRO A 364 -8.03 -25.10 -9.62
CA PRO A 364 -9.04 -24.83 -8.60
C PRO A 364 -8.48 -23.99 -7.44
N ASP A 365 -9.17 -22.90 -7.11
CA ASP A 365 -8.99 -22.10 -5.89
C ASP A 365 -9.94 -22.60 -4.78
N ALA A 366 -9.57 -22.43 -3.51
CA ALA A 366 -10.39 -22.78 -2.34
C ALA A 366 -9.90 -22.12 -1.03
N ALA A 367 -10.24 -20.85 -0.82
CA ALA A 367 -10.10 -20.21 0.50
C ALA A 367 -11.08 -20.78 1.54
N LYS A 368 -10.67 -20.81 2.82
CA LYS A 368 -11.57 -20.83 3.98
C LYS A 368 -11.01 -20.02 5.15
N ASP A 369 -11.79 -19.03 5.55
CA ASP A 369 -11.72 -18.35 6.86
C ASP A 369 -12.72 -19.02 7.83
N ASP A 370 -13.05 -18.35 8.94
CA ASP A 370 -13.91 -18.73 10.07
C ASP A 370 -13.24 -19.61 11.15
N GLY A 371 -13.13 -19.08 12.38
CA GLY A 371 -12.56 -19.86 13.50
C GLY A 371 -12.44 -19.21 14.89
N GLU A 372 -13.17 -18.12 15.17
CA GLU A 372 -13.07 -17.37 16.44
C GLU A 372 -13.13 -18.27 17.70
N LYS A 373 -12.15 -18.13 18.62
CA LYS A 373 -12.11 -18.86 19.90
C LYS A 373 -11.72 -17.98 21.09
N THR A 374 -12.67 -17.18 21.56
CA THR A 374 -12.61 -16.53 22.88
C THR A 374 -12.46 -17.59 23.99
N LYS A 375 -11.33 -17.62 24.70
CA LYS A 375 -11.21 -18.40 25.95
C LYS A 375 -11.50 -17.50 27.15
N LYS A 376 -12.50 -17.88 27.95
CA LYS A 376 -13.01 -17.12 29.08
C LYS A 376 -11.97 -17.00 30.20
N SER A 377 -11.93 -15.82 30.83
CA SER A 377 -11.18 -15.55 32.05
C SER A 377 -11.72 -16.37 33.23
N ALA A 378 -10.82 -16.85 34.08
CA ALA A 378 -11.14 -17.44 35.39
C ALA A 378 -10.99 -16.37 36.50
N PRO A 379 -11.82 -16.39 37.56
CA PRO A 379 -11.79 -15.37 38.60
C PRO A 379 -10.60 -15.53 39.56
N VAL A 380 -9.96 -14.42 39.90
CA VAL A 380 -8.89 -14.36 40.92
C VAL A 380 -9.49 -14.50 42.32
N LYS A 381 -8.88 -15.33 43.16
CA LYS A 381 -9.17 -15.37 44.61
C LYS A 381 -8.47 -14.21 45.33
N SER A 382 -9.24 -13.31 45.91
CA SER A 382 -8.71 -12.34 46.89
C SER A 382 -8.43 -13.04 48.24
N PRO A 383 -7.23 -12.89 48.83
CA PRO A 383 -7.02 -13.19 50.24
C PRO A 383 -7.63 -12.07 51.12
N ARG A 384 -8.15 -12.43 52.29
CA ARG A 384 -8.59 -11.45 53.29
C ARG A 384 -7.40 -10.74 53.95
N ARG A 385 -7.62 -9.49 54.35
CA ARG A 385 -7.06 -8.87 55.56
C ARG A 385 -8.21 -8.24 56.33
#